data_AF-A0A7Y5DM39-F1
#
_entry.id   AF-A0A7Y5DM39-F1
#
_cell.length_a   1.000
_cell.length_b   1.000
_cell.length_c   1.000
_cell.angle_alpha   90.00
_cell.angle_beta   90.00
_cell.angle_gamma   90.00
#
_symmetry.space_group_name_H-M   'P 1'
#
loop_
_entity.id
_entity.type
_entity.pdbx_description
1 polymer ?
#
loop_
_entity_poly.entity_id
_entity_poly.type
_entity_poly.pdbx_seq_one_letter_code
_entity_poly.pdbx_strand_id
1 'polypeptide(L)' 'MAKLYFYYASMNAGKSTTLLQADFNYRERGMATMLWTAALDHRSDENAIESRIGLGADAHR' A
#
# COMPACT_ATOMS: atom_id res chain seq x y z
N MET A 1 -11.86 -12.63 12.21
CA MET A 1 -13.11 -12.11 11.60
C MET A 1 -12.71 -11.25 10.41
N ALA A 2 -13.27 -11.51 9.23
CA ALA A 2 -12.95 -10.74 8.02
C ALA A 2 -13.53 -9.31 8.10
N LYS A 3 -12.79 -8.32 7.60
CA LYS A 3 -13.21 -6.91 7.56
C LYS A 3 -12.74 -6.28 6.25
N LEU A 4 -13.53 -5.35 5.71
CA LEU A 4 -13.17 -4.52 4.58
C LEU A 4 -13.03 -3.07 5.05
N TYR A 5 -11.88 -2.47 4.77
CA TYR A 5 -11.63 -1.06 5.01
C TYR A 5 -11.46 -0.35 3.67
N PHE A 6 -12.21 0.74 3.46
CA PHE A 6 -12.11 1.54 2.24
C PHE A 6 -11.61 2.94 2.59
N TYR A 7 -10.41 3.27 2.12
CA TYR A 7 -9.78 4.57 2.34
C TYR A 7 -9.75 5.36 1.03
N TYR A 8 -10.52 6.44 0.98
CA TYR A 8 -10.54 7.39 -0.15
C TYR A 8 -10.32 8.80 0.37
N ALA A 9 -9.61 9.61 -0.42
CA ALA A 9 -9.26 10.99 -0.08
C ALA A 9 -8.64 11.67 -1.30
N SER A 10 -8.42 12.98 -1.22
CA SER A 10 -7.65 13.74 -2.19
C SER A 10 -6.20 13.22 -2.34
N MET A 11 -5.53 13.64 -3.40
CA MET A 11 -4.10 13.37 -3.57
C MET A 11 -3.30 14.01 -2.44
N ASN A 12 -2.23 13.33 -2.00
CA ASN A 12 -1.36 13.74 -0.89
C ASN A 12 -1.92 13.57 0.52
N ALA A 13 -3.09 12.95 0.67
CA ALA A 13 -3.70 12.67 1.98
C ALA A 13 -3.16 11.41 2.69
N GLY A 14 -2.02 10.84 2.27
CA GLY A 14 -1.41 9.69 2.95
C GLY A 14 -2.07 8.31 2.73
N LYS A 15 -2.81 8.12 1.62
CA LYS A 15 -3.46 6.83 1.31
C LYS A 15 -2.45 5.66 1.20
N SER A 16 -1.41 5.81 0.37
CA SER A 16 -0.38 4.77 0.23
C SER A 16 0.37 4.53 1.54
N THR A 17 0.67 5.59 2.30
CA THR A 17 1.30 5.49 3.63
C THR A 17 0.49 4.60 4.57
N THR A 18 -0.82 4.83 4.66
CA THR A 18 -1.71 4.05 5.53
C THR A 18 -1.76 2.58 5.14
N LEU A 19 -1.83 2.30 3.84
CA LEU A 19 -1.83 0.94 3.31
C LEU A 19 -0.51 0.21 3.60
N LEU A 20 0.64 0.86 3.36
CA LEU A 20 1.96 0.29 3.61
C LEU A 20 2.23 0.08 5.11
N GLN A 21 1.74 0.98 5.96
CA GLN A 21 1.82 0.81 7.41
C GLN A 21 0.97 -0.39 7.87
N ALA A 22 -0.23 -0.57 7.32
CA ALA A 22 -1.05 -1.74 7.62
C ALA A 22 -0.33 -3.03 7.22
N ASP A 23 0.20 -3.10 6.00
CA ASP A 23 0.99 -4.22 5.50
C ASP A 23 2.16 -4.58 6.43
N PHE A 24 2.95 -3.59 6.83
CA PHE A 24 4.04 -3.74 7.79
C PHE A 24 3.55 -4.32 9.13
N ASN A 25 2.51 -3.73 9.72
CA ASN A 25 1.95 -4.18 11.00
C ASN A 25 1.44 -5.63 10.96
N TYR A 26 0.86 -6.06 9.82
CA TYR A 26 0.41 -7.44 9.66
C TYR A 26 1.62 -8.39 9.58
N ARG A 27 2.65 -8.03 8.80
CA ARG A 27 3.87 -8.83 8.67
C ARG A 27 4.67 -8.93 9.96
N GLU A 28 4.78 -7.85 10.74
CA GLU A 28 5.43 -7.88 12.07
C GLU A 28 4.77 -8.88 13.04
N ARG A 29 3.49 -9.17 12.83
CA ARG A 29 2.73 -10.16 13.63
C ARG A 29 2.78 -11.57 13.04
N GLY A 30 3.65 -11.82 12.06
CA GLY A 30 3.79 -13.11 11.39
C GLY A 30 2.65 -13.44 10.42
N MET A 31 1.84 -12.47 10.02
CA MET A 31 0.76 -12.69 9.05
C MET A 31 1.26 -12.42 7.62
N ALA A 32 0.80 -13.23 6.69
CA ALA A 32 1.06 -13.04 5.27
C ALA A 32 0.09 -11.99 4.69
N THR A 33 0.63 -11.11 3.84
CA THR A 33 -0.12 -10.05 3.14
C THR A 33 0.16 -10.10 1.65
N MET A 34 -0.79 -9.62 0.86
CA MET A 34 -0.64 -9.44 -0.58
C MET A 34 -0.97 -8.00 -0.92
N LEU A 35 -0.10 -7.36 -1.70
CA LEU A 35 -0.28 -6.00 -2.18
C LEU A 35 -0.61 -6.02 -3.67
N TRP A 36 -1.54 -5.16 -4.05
CA TRP A 36 -2.02 -5.04 -5.42
C TRP A 36 -2.17 -3.57 -5.77
N THR A 37 -1.81 -3.22 -7.01
CA THR A 37 -2.12 -1.93 -7.61
C THR A 37 -2.68 -2.17 -9.01
N ALA A 38 -3.16 -1.11 -9.67
CA ALA A 38 -3.62 -1.23 -11.04
C ALA A 38 -2.43 -1.38 -12.00
N ALA A 39 -2.56 -2.25 -13.01
CA ALA A 39 -1.58 -2.43 -14.07
C ALA A 39 -1.12 -1.13 -14.75
N LEU A 40 -2.00 -0.12 -14.79
CA LEU A 40 -1.77 1.19 -15.41
C LEU A 40 -1.12 2.22 -14.48
N ASP A 41 -0.90 1.90 -13.20
CA ASP A 41 -0.24 2.80 -12.27
C ASP A 41 1.28 2.74 -12.45
N HIS A 42 1.82 3.69 -13.22
CA HIS A 42 3.24 3.83 -13.53
C HIS A 42 3.86 5.09 -12.89
N ARG A 43 3.30 5.58 -11.79
CA ARG A 43 3.75 6.85 -11.18
C ARG A 43 5.03 6.74 -10.35
N SER A 44 5.43 5.51 -10.00
CA SER A 44 6.64 5.23 -9.22
C SER A 44 7.59 4.39 -10.07
N ASP A 45 8.86 4.77 -10.06
CA ASP A 45 9.91 4.12 -10.84
C ASP A 45 10.49 2.91 -10.10
N GLU A 46 10.59 2.97 -8.77
CA GLU A 46 11.26 1.95 -7.96
C GLU A 46 10.30 0.88 -7.41
N ASN A 47 9.15 1.30 -6.86
CA ASN A 47 8.23 0.40 -6.18
C ASN A 47 6.87 0.35 -6.89
N ALA A 48 6.16 -0.77 -6.78
CA ALA A 48 4.81 -0.86 -7.34
C ALA A 48 3.79 0.01 -6.59
N ILE A 49 3.92 0.13 -5.27
CA ILE A 49 3.16 1.07 -4.44
C ILE A 49 4.14 1.94 -3.67
N GLU A 50 4.02 3.26 -3.84
CA GLU A 50 4.88 4.22 -3.15
C GLU A 50 4.07 5.33 -2.46
N SER A 51 4.57 5.77 -1.32
CA SER A 51 4.11 6.94 -0.59
C SER A 51 5.07 8.11 -0.77
N ARG A 52 4.56 9.34 -0.64
CA ARG A 52 5.38 10.55 -0.77
C ARG A 52 6.30 10.86 0.41
N ILE A 53 6.30 10.00 1.42
CA ILE A 53 7.19 10.11 2.59
C ILE A 53 8.28 9.03 2.58
N GLY A 54 8.51 8.37 1.45
CA GLY A 54 9.61 7.43 1.26
C GLY A 54 9.34 5.97 1.66
N LEU A 55 8.09 5.62 1.99
CA LEU A 55 7.70 4.21 2.11
C LEU A 55 7.32 3.65 0.73
N GLY A 56 7.77 2.45 0.41
CA GLY A 56 7.42 1.73 -0.80
C GLY A 56 7.44 0.21 -0.60
N ALA A 57 6.74 -0.50 -1.47
CA ALA A 57 6.78 -1.96 -1.54
C ALA A 57 6.43 -2.46 -2.95
N ASP A 58 6.94 -3.64 -3.28
CA ASP A 58 6.48 -4.42 -4.42
C ASP A 58 5.02 -4.87 -4.25
N ALA A 59 4.34 -5.03 -5.37
CA ALA A 59 2.94 -5.40 -5.45
C ALA A 59 2.65 -6.05 -6.79
N HIS A 60 1.57 -6.83 -6.83
CA HIS A 60 1.00 -7.33 -8.07
C HIS A 60 0.40 -6.14 -8.87
N ARG A 61 0.69 -6.09 -10.16
CA ARG A 61 0.19 -5.07 -11.11
C ARG A 61 -0.79 -5.71 -12.08
#